data_AF-A0A0P1N0K6-F1
#
_entry.id   AF-A0A0P1N0K6-F1
#
_cell.length_a   1.000
_cell.length_b   1.000
_cell.length_c   1.000
_cell.angle_alpha   90.00
_cell.angle_beta   90.00
_cell.angle_gamma   90.00
#
_symmetry.space_group_name_H-M   'P 1'
#
loop_
_entity.id
_entity.type
_entity.pdbx_description
1 polymer ?
#
loop_
_entity_poly.entity_id
_entity_poly.type
_entity_poly.pdbx_seq_one_letter_code
_entity_poly.pdbx_strand_id
1 'polypeptide(L)'
;KDAGVSPEISTYLAMFLIFLACIIIANLIARFIKNISIFVDLTDNILGSILGLAEGLLILGILLIFLGTLNFPSEKVRNSSKFYKPVTKATISIYDFIEKNFGSKINFKEQIQKTIESIKSEQRDTK
;
A
#
# COMPACT_ATOMS: atom_id res chain seq x y z
N LYS A 1 -33.74 -12.04 13.43
CA LYS A 1 -32.74 -12.46 14.44
C LYS A 1 -31.61 -11.48 14.35
N ASP A 2 -31.75 -10.39 15.08
CA ASP A 2 -30.77 -9.32 15.11
C ASP A 2 -29.56 -9.87 15.85
N ALA A 3 -28.50 -10.19 15.10
CA ALA A 3 -27.19 -10.37 15.70
C ALA A 3 -26.97 -9.07 16.51
N GLY A 4 -26.85 -9.16 17.84
CA GLY A 4 -26.85 -8.05 18.79
C GLY A 4 -25.69 -7.08 18.63
N VAL A 5 -25.57 -6.50 17.45
CA VAL A 5 -24.51 -5.61 16.99
C VAL A 5 -25.14 -4.23 16.96
N SER A 6 -24.62 -3.32 17.79
CA SER A 6 -25.01 -1.92 17.78
C SER A 6 -24.98 -1.37 16.34
N PRO A 7 -25.99 -0.56 15.90
CA PRO A 7 -26.08 -0.04 14.53
C PRO A 7 -24.79 0.64 14.06
N GLU A 8 -24.09 1.31 14.97
CA GLU A 8 -22.82 1.98 14.72
C GLU A 8 -21.72 0.99 14.32
N ILE A 9 -21.65 -0.16 14.99
CA ILE A 9 -20.66 -1.21 14.71
C ILE A 9 -21.00 -1.93 13.39
N SER A 10 -22.29 -2.02 13.04
CA SER A 10 -22.73 -2.71 11.82
C SER A 10 -22.21 -2.04 10.54
N THR A 11 -22.17 -0.70 10.50
CA THR A 11 -21.69 0.05 9.34
C THR A 11 -20.19 -0.13 9.13
N TYR A 12 -19.41 -0.13 10.21
CA TYR A 12 -17.97 -0.35 10.13
C TYR A 12 -17.62 -1.81 9.83
N LEU A 13 -18.40 -2.75 10.35
CA LEU A 13 -18.29 -4.16 10.01
C LEU A 13 -18.61 -4.39 8.53
N ALA A 14 -19.63 -3.72 8.00
CA ALA A 14 -19.98 -3.78 6.58
C ALA A 14 -18.89 -3.17 5.69
N MET A 15 -18.36 -2.00 6.06
CA MET A 15 -17.26 -1.37 5.32
C MET A 15 -15.99 -2.24 5.33
N PHE A 16 -15.66 -2.82 6.48
CA PHE A 16 -14.54 -3.76 6.60
C PHE A 16 -14.75 -5.03 5.76
N LEU A 17 -15.96 -5.59 5.77
CA LEU A 17 -16.31 -6.75 4.95
C LEU A 17 -16.24 -6.45 3.46
N ILE A 18 -16.72 -5.28 3.02
CA ILE A 18 -16.64 -4.86 1.61
C ILE A 18 -15.18 -4.66 1.19
N PHE A 19 -14.38 -3.98 2.02
CA PHE A 19 -12.96 -3.80 1.77
C PHE A 19 -12.22 -5.15 1.68
N LEU A 20 -12.50 -6.07 2.61
CA LEU A 20 -11.93 -7.42 2.59
C LEU A 20 -12.36 -8.21 1.35
N ALA A 21 -13.63 -8.10 0.95
CA ALA A 21 -14.14 -8.72 -0.26
C ALA A 21 -13.45 -8.17 -1.52
N CYS A 22 -13.25 -6.85 -1.62
CA CYS A 22 -12.51 -6.24 -2.72
C CYS A 22 -11.06 -6.75 -2.81
N ILE A 23 -10.37 -6.89 -1.68
CA ILE A 23 -9.00 -7.45 -1.64
C ILE A 23 -8.99 -8.92 -2.08
N ILE A 24 -9.94 -9.73 -1.60
CA ILE A 24 -10.03 -11.14 -1.98
C ILE A 24 -10.29 -11.26 -3.48
N ILE A 25 -11.20 -10.46 -4.03
CA ILE A 25 -11.52 -10.46 -5.46
C ILE A 25 -10.31 -9.99 -6.29
N ALA A 26 -9.64 -8.90 -5.89
CA ALA A 26 -8.44 -8.42 -6.58
C ALA A 26 -7.32 -9.48 -6.57
N ASN A 27 -7.12 -10.17 -5.46
CA ASN A 27 -6.16 -11.28 -5.36
C ASN A 27 -6.58 -12.49 -6.20
N LEU A 28 -7.89 -12.80 -6.27
CA LEU A 28 -8.39 -13.88 -7.10
C LEU A 28 -8.15 -13.60 -8.58
N ILE A 29 -8.40 -12.35 -9.01
CA ILE A 29 -8.15 -11.88 -10.37
C ILE A 29 -6.64 -11.92 -10.67
N ALA A 30 -5.80 -11.42 -9.76
CA ALA A 30 -4.34 -11.47 -9.91
C ALA A 30 -3.82 -12.91 -10.04
N ARG A 31 -4.35 -13.85 -9.24
CA ARG A 31 -4.05 -15.28 -9.38
C ARG A 31 -4.53 -15.87 -10.70
N PHE A 32 -5.72 -15.49 -11.15
CA PHE A 32 -6.29 -15.99 -12.40
C PHE A 32 -5.47 -15.54 -13.61
N ILE A 33 -4.95 -14.31 -13.59
CA ILE A 33 -4.04 -13.79 -14.61
C ILE A 33 -2.67 -14.48 -14.54
N LYS A 34 -2.18 -14.79 -13.33
CA LYS A 34 -0.90 -15.48 -13.14
C LYS A 34 -0.88 -16.90 -13.72
N ASN A 35 -2.03 -17.58 -13.77
CA ASN A 35 -2.18 -18.91 -14.39
C ASN A 35 -1.93 -18.95 -15.91
N ILE A 36 -1.80 -17.80 -16.58
CA ILE A 36 -1.48 -17.73 -18.02
C ILE A 36 0.04 -17.78 -18.26
N SER A 37 0.87 -17.54 -17.23
CA SER A 37 2.33 -17.63 -17.33
C SER A 37 2.84 -18.94 -16.73
N ILE A 38 3.15 -19.91 -17.59
CA ILE A 38 3.50 -21.30 -17.24
C ILE A 38 4.93 -21.43 -16.68
N PHE A 39 5.73 -20.36 -16.65
CA PHE A 39 7.10 -20.40 -16.12
C PHE A 39 7.34 -19.19 -15.22
N VAL A 40 7.04 -19.37 -13.93
CA VAL A 40 7.46 -18.43 -12.88
C VAL A 40 8.03 -19.29 -11.77
N ASP A 41 9.36 -19.28 -11.68
CA ASP A 41 10.15 -20.02 -10.69
C ASP A 41 9.65 -19.79 -9.26
N LEU A 42 9.86 -20.74 -8.35
CA LEU A 42 9.45 -20.67 -6.94
C LEU A 42 9.86 -19.34 -6.27
N THR A 43 11.02 -18.80 -6.68
CA THR A 43 11.59 -17.52 -6.21
C THR A 43 10.70 -16.32 -6.56
N ASP A 44 10.17 -16.25 -7.78
CA ASP A 44 9.29 -15.16 -8.21
C ASP A 44 7.91 -15.24 -7.53
N ASN A 45 7.47 -16.45 -7.17
CA ASN A 45 6.25 -16.65 -6.39
C ASN A 45 6.42 -16.22 -4.91
N ILE A 46 7.58 -16.48 -4.31
CA ILE A 46 7.91 -16.10 -2.93
C ILE A 46 8.10 -14.59 -2.82
N LEU A 47 8.86 -13.98 -3.73
CA LEU A 47 9.06 -12.54 -3.77
C LEU A 47 7.73 -11.81 -4.00
N GLY A 48 6.91 -12.27 -4.95
CA GLY A 48 5.58 -11.71 -5.16
C GLY A 48 4.68 -11.83 -3.93
N SER A 49 4.78 -12.91 -3.17
CA SER A 49 4.00 -13.09 -1.93
C SER A 49 4.47 -12.15 -0.81
N ILE A 50 5.78 -11.98 -0.65
CA ILE A 50 6.36 -11.05 0.34
C ILE A 50 5.99 -9.61 -0.01
N LEU A 51 6.09 -9.23 -1.29
CA LEU A 51 5.70 -7.91 -1.77
C LEU A 51 4.21 -7.66 -1.60
N GLY A 52 3.35 -8.63 -1.93
CA GLY A 52 1.90 -8.52 -1.73
C GLY A 52 1.51 -8.42 -0.25
N LEU A 53 2.22 -9.12 0.65
CA LEU A 53 2.03 -8.96 2.09
C LEU A 53 2.46 -7.58 2.59
N ALA A 54 3.60 -7.07 2.11
CA ALA A 54 4.08 -5.74 2.44
C ALA A 54 3.10 -4.66 1.94
N GLU A 55 2.60 -4.80 0.71
CA GLU A 55 1.59 -3.92 0.11
C GLU A 55 0.29 -3.94 0.92
N GLY A 56 -0.24 -5.11 1.24
CA GLY A 56 -1.45 -5.23 2.07
C GLY A 56 -1.29 -4.60 3.45
N LEU A 57 -0.11 -4.77 4.08
CA LEU A 57 0.21 -4.16 5.36
C LEU A 57 0.30 -2.63 5.28
N LEU A 58 0.89 -2.11 4.19
CA LEU A 58 0.97 -0.67 3.93
C LEU A 58 -0.42 -0.07 3.72
N ILE A 59 -1.23 -0.65 2.85
CA ILE A 59 -2.59 -0.19 2.58
C ILE A 59 -3.41 -0.17 3.89
N LEU A 60 -3.37 -1.26 4.65
CA LEU A 60 -4.12 -1.37 5.90
C LEU A 60 -3.64 -0.36 6.94
N GLY A 61 -2.34 -0.21 7.12
CA GLY A 61 -1.82 0.71 8.13
C GLY A 61 -1.97 2.18 7.75
N ILE A 62 -1.85 2.54 6.47
CA ILE A 62 -2.19 3.90 6.00
C ILE A 62 -3.67 4.18 6.24
N LEU A 63 -4.55 3.22 5.94
CA LEU A 63 -5.97 3.35 6.22
C LEU A 63 -6.23 3.57 7.71
N LEU A 64 -5.62 2.78 8.60
CA LEU A 64 -5.76 2.94 10.05
C LEU A 64 -5.22 4.27 10.56
N ILE A 65 -4.08 4.73 10.05
CA ILE A 65 -3.50 6.05 10.39
C ILE A 65 -4.47 7.15 9.97
N PHE A 66 -4.96 7.11 8.72
CA PHE A 66 -5.93 8.06 8.18
C PHE A 66 -7.21 8.09 9.02
N LEU A 67 -7.79 6.93 9.30
CA LEU A 67 -8.97 6.80 10.17
C LEU A 67 -8.71 7.40 11.56
N GLY A 68 -7.53 7.16 12.13
CA GLY A 68 -7.09 7.74 13.39
C GLY A 68 -7.10 9.26 13.41
N THR A 69 -6.86 9.94 12.27
CA THR A 69 -6.96 11.40 12.15
C THR A 69 -8.41 11.90 12.22
N LEU A 70 -9.38 11.06 11.85
CA LEU A 70 -10.81 11.33 11.96
C LEU A 70 -11.38 10.94 13.34
N ASN A 71 -10.51 10.60 14.31
CA ASN A 71 -10.88 10.03 15.61
C ASN A 71 -11.75 8.76 15.50
N PHE A 72 -11.58 8.02 14.41
CA PHE A 72 -12.32 6.81 14.14
C PHE A 72 -11.36 5.64 13.91
N PRO A 73 -11.44 4.49 14.61
CA PRO A 73 -12.31 4.22 15.74
C PRO A 73 -11.87 4.99 16.99
N SER A 74 -12.75 5.03 18.00
CA SER A 74 -12.49 5.76 19.24
C SER A 74 -11.17 5.33 19.89
N GLU A 75 -10.55 6.24 20.64
CA GLU A 75 -9.26 5.99 21.28
C GLU A 75 -9.25 4.72 22.16
N LYS A 76 -10.36 4.45 22.87
CA LYS A 76 -10.53 3.24 23.66
C LYS A 76 -10.38 1.97 22.83
N VAL A 77 -10.97 1.95 21.63
CA VAL A 77 -10.88 0.82 20.69
C VAL A 77 -9.48 0.69 20.09
N ARG A 78 -8.82 1.81 19.76
CA ARG A 78 -7.44 1.82 19.28
C ARG A 78 -6.47 1.25 20.33
N ASN A 79 -6.67 1.60 21.59
CA ASN A 79 -5.84 1.16 22.70
C ASN A 79 -6.10 -0.30 23.11
N SER A 80 -7.33 -0.80 22.99
CA SER A 80 -7.66 -2.20 23.25
C SER A 80 -7.32 -3.14 22.08
N SER A 81 -7.08 -2.61 20.88
CA SER A 81 -6.81 -3.41 19.69
C SER A 81 -5.39 -3.99 19.69
N LYS A 82 -5.31 -5.31 19.56
CA LYS A 82 -4.05 -6.06 19.51
C LYS A 82 -3.22 -5.76 18.25
N PHE A 83 -3.88 -5.36 17.16
CA PHE A 83 -3.26 -5.18 15.85
C PHE A 83 -3.08 -3.73 15.42
N TYR A 84 -3.80 -2.79 16.04
CA TYR A 84 -3.73 -1.37 15.65
C TYR A 84 -2.29 -0.84 15.77
N LYS A 85 -1.69 -0.93 16.97
CA LYS A 85 -0.33 -0.44 17.21
C LYS A 85 0.75 -1.16 16.39
N PRO A 86 0.78 -2.51 16.29
CA PRO A 86 1.75 -3.21 15.46
C PRO A 86 1.67 -2.85 13.98
N VAL A 87 0.45 -2.77 13.42
CA VAL A 87 0.26 -2.47 11.99
C VAL A 87 0.69 -1.03 11.69
N THR A 88 0.23 -0.04 12.46
CA THR A 88 0.63 1.36 12.22
C THR A 88 2.13 1.57 12.41
N LYS A 89 2.75 0.88 13.39
CA LYS A 89 4.19 0.94 13.61
C LYS A 89 4.97 0.32 12.45
N ALA A 90 4.53 -0.83 11.95
CA ALA A 90 5.15 -1.48 10.80
C ALA A 90 5.07 -0.60 9.54
N THR A 91 3.94 0.05 9.30
CA THR A 91 3.78 1.01 8.19
C THR A 91 4.77 2.17 8.29
N ILE A 92 4.92 2.77 9.46
CA ILE A 92 5.89 3.86 9.68
C ILE A 92 7.32 3.35 9.44
N SER A 93 7.68 2.17 9.97
CA SER A 93 9.02 1.61 9.76
C SER A 93 9.32 1.30 8.29
N ILE A 94 8.32 0.84 7.52
CA ILE A 94 8.48 0.64 6.07
C ILE A 94 8.66 1.98 5.36
N TYR A 95 7.90 3.01 5.73
CA TYR A 95 8.06 4.36 5.19
C TYR A 95 9.46 4.92 5.48
N ASP A 96 9.94 4.84 6.74
CA ASP A 96 11.28 5.29 7.13
C ASP A 96 12.37 4.54 6.37
N PHE A 97 12.18 3.23 6.13
CA PHE A 97 13.09 2.44 5.32
C PHE A 97 13.11 2.92 3.86
N ILE A 98 11.95 3.20 3.26
CA ILE A 98 11.86 3.71 1.89
C ILE A 98 12.53 5.09 1.81
N GLU A 99 12.21 5.99 2.74
CA GLU A 99 12.79 7.34 2.78
C GLU A 99 14.31 7.30 2.95
N LYS A 100 14.82 6.47 3.86
CA LYS A 100 16.27 6.33 4.10
C LYS A 100 17.02 5.77 2.89
N ASN A 101 16.45 4.80 2.18
CA ASN A 101 17.14 4.11 1.08
C ASN A 101 16.91 4.77 -0.29
N PHE A 102 15.77 5.44 -0.49
CA PHE A 102 15.34 6.00 -1.78
C PHE A 102 15.07 7.51 -1.75
N GLY A 103 14.79 8.10 -0.58
CA GLY A 103 14.38 9.51 -0.42
C GLY A 103 15.46 10.53 -0.78
N SER A 104 16.75 10.21 -0.61
CA SER A 104 17.85 11.13 -0.96
C SER A 104 18.21 11.17 -2.45
N LYS A 105 17.61 10.34 -3.33
CA LYS A 105 18.01 10.23 -4.74
C LYS A 105 16.98 10.74 -5.75
N ILE A 106 15.94 11.44 -5.31
CA ILE A 106 15.04 12.15 -6.24
C ILE A 106 15.68 13.50 -6.61
N ASN A 107 16.89 13.47 -7.17
CA ASN A 107 17.39 14.53 -8.07
C ASN A 107 16.67 14.43 -9.43
N PHE A 108 15.37 14.10 -9.42
CA PHE A 108 14.53 14.03 -10.60
C PHE A 108 14.54 15.38 -11.31
N LYS A 109 14.56 16.47 -10.54
CA LYS A 109 14.72 17.82 -11.08
C LYS A 109 16.04 17.99 -11.85
N GLU A 110 17.16 17.53 -11.32
CA GLU A 110 18.46 17.62 -12.02
C GLU A 110 18.56 16.66 -13.21
N GLN A 111 17.98 15.45 -13.12
CA GLN A 111 17.96 14.50 -14.23
C GLN A 111 17.09 15.03 -15.38
N ILE A 112 15.90 15.55 -15.08
CA ILE A 112 15.03 16.20 -16.06
C ILE A 112 15.73 17.42 -16.67
N GLN A 113 16.46 18.21 -15.87
CA GLN A 113 17.16 19.39 -16.35
C GLN A 113 18.35 19.04 -17.27
N LYS A 114 19.12 18.00 -16.94
CA LYS A 114 20.17 17.47 -17.81
C LYS A 114 19.62 16.92 -19.13
N THR A 115 18.49 16.22 -19.10
CA THR A 115 17.84 15.71 -20.32
C THR A 115 17.28 16.84 -21.18
N ILE A 116 16.71 17.89 -20.58
CA ILE A 116 16.24 19.06 -21.33
C ILE A 116 17.41 19.82 -21.96
N GLU A 117 18.54 19.95 -21.25
CA GLU A 117 19.75 20.61 -21.77
C GLU A 117 20.37 19.82 -22.93
N SER A 118 20.45 18.49 -22.85
CA SER A 118 21.00 17.65 -23.93
C SER A 118 20.14 17.69 -25.21
N ILE A 119 18.81 17.71 -25.08
CA ILE A 119 17.89 17.86 -26.21
C ILE A 119 18.08 19.24 -26.88
N LYS A 120 18.32 20.28 -26.07
CA LYS A 120 18.48 21.66 -26.57
C LYS A 120 19.82 21.90 -27.25
N SER A 121 20.88 21.19 -26.87
CA SER A 121 22.16 21.22 -27.58
C SER A 121 22.10 20.48 -28.92
N GLU A 122 21.43 19.32 -28.97
CA GLU A 122 21.31 18.51 -30.18
C GLU A 122 20.52 19.22 -31.30
N GLN A 123 19.54 20.05 -30.93
CA GLN A 123 18.80 20.89 -31.87
C GLN A 123 19.54 22.16 -32.33
N ARG A 124 20.66 22.53 -31.69
CA ARG A 124 21.49 23.67 -32.13
C ARG A 124 22.56 23.26 -33.14
N ASP A 125 23.00 22.00 -33.13
CA ASP A 125 24.04 21.50 -34.05
C ASP A 125 23.47 21.02 -35.40
N THR A 126 22.14 20.95 -35.54
CA THR A 126 21.43 20.56 -36.79
C THR A 126 20.91 21.74 -37.62
N LYS A 127 21.26 22.97 -37.26
CA LYS A 127 20.93 24.21 -37.98
C LYS A 127 22.18 24.91 -38.49
#